data_AF-A0A7S4E1Q8-F1
#
_entry.id   AF-A0A7S4E1Q8-F1
#
_cell.length_a   1.000
_cell.length_b   1.000
_cell.length_c   1.000
_cell.angle_alpha   90.00
_cell.angle_beta   90.00
_cell.angle_gamma   90.00
#
_symmetry.space_group_name_H-M   'P 1'
#
loop_
_entity.id
_entity.type
_entity.pdbx_description
1 polymer ?
#
loop_
_entity_poly.entity_id
_entity_poly.type
_entity_poly.pdbx_seq_one_letter_code
_entity_poly.pdbx_strand_id
1 'polypeptide(L)'
;MVATRRQRAAEQAADLAVELSPPASPSGTMSRSSSMESLTNSIRRTKNRVKETVRRKKKQVKDKVKRTKKQVKEKIKKQKAKIDKILDRDAWWTSLGYDPAVKARSVRWVQRGVFCVVVSLLLASRSFAQPSVDVPFSSYRCVASAFLLLCGGSSLFTDTWRNPPPEKGSDSHACASTLGPYAFFTKQALTIQTSHLIVSCLAEFRVASGKLLALTHFFAPFAAVVAVSLTLLYLKLNWFEETWRREVLEATNARGVRFTEITLVSHLPPLPVAILDCFLAKRPGVFPLSMRNVMNVALFASCYCASYCLLTLMNYKLVGRYPYPFMRALKRPWHWLAFLMGLLVLANLVILPFTFILLAANPT
;
A
#
# COMPACT_ATOMS: atom_id res chain seq x y z
N MET A 1 29.37 7.57 21.31
CA MET A 1 29.71 8.94 21.79
C MET A 1 28.90 9.46 22.99
N VAL A 2 27.89 8.75 23.52
CA VAL A 2 27.09 9.25 24.68
C VAL A 2 27.66 8.80 26.04
N ALA A 3 28.46 7.74 26.08
CA ALA A 3 29.03 7.19 27.34
C ALA A 3 30.04 8.13 28.03
N THR A 4 30.82 8.91 27.27
CA THR A 4 31.91 9.74 27.82
C THR A 4 31.45 10.96 28.63
N ARG A 5 30.20 11.41 28.48
CA ARG A 5 29.68 12.56 29.24
C ARG A 5 29.27 12.22 30.67
N ARG A 6 28.79 11.00 30.93
CA ARG A 6 28.43 10.57 32.29
C ARG A 6 29.67 10.30 33.13
N GLN A 7 30.71 9.75 32.51
CA GLN A 7 31.98 9.45 33.18
C GLN A 7 32.70 10.73 33.64
N ARG A 8 32.81 11.74 32.77
CA ARG A 8 33.38 13.05 33.14
C ARG A 8 32.57 13.80 34.20
N ALA A 9 31.24 13.62 34.24
CA ALA A 9 30.40 14.23 35.26
C ALA A 9 30.57 13.54 36.63
N ALA A 10 30.91 12.25 36.66
CA ALA A 10 31.22 11.52 37.89
C ALA A 10 32.62 11.87 38.40
N GLU A 11 33.62 11.99 37.52
CA GLU A 11 34.98 12.43 37.87
C GLU A 11 34.98 13.86 38.44
N GLN A 12 34.28 14.80 37.79
CA GLN A 12 34.16 16.18 38.32
C GLN A 12 33.43 16.25 39.67
N ALA A 13 32.51 15.32 39.95
CA ALA A 13 31.83 15.26 41.25
C ALA A 13 32.73 14.66 42.35
N ALA A 14 33.66 13.77 41.99
CA ALA A 14 34.64 13.22 42.90
C ALA A 14 35.72 14.25 43.27
N ASP A 15 36.21 15.03 42.30
CA ASP A 15 37.22 16.07 42.54
C ASP A 15 36.69 17.17 43.47
N LEU A 16 35.43 17.58 43.30
CA LEU A 16 34.75 18.54 44.20
C LEU A 16 34.50 18.00 45.62
N ALA A 17 34.48 16.67 45.80
CA ALA A 17 34.33 16.06 47.13
C ALA A 17 35.65 16.06 47.92
N VAL A 18 36.80 16.04 47.23
CA VAL A 18 38.14 16.10 47.85
C VAL A 18 38.48 17.52 48.30
N GLU A 19 38.02 18.55 47.58
CA GLU A 19 38.28 19.97 47.93
C GLU A 19 37.52 20.45 49.18
N LEU A 20 36.58 19.67 49.70
CA LEU A 20 35.77 19.99 50.89
C LEU A 20 36.25 19.31 52.18
N SER A 21 37.41 18.64 52.17
CA SER A 21 38.04 18.16 53.38
C SER A 21 38.52 19.35 54.24
N PRO A 22 38.02 19.51 55.49
CA PRO A 22 38.41 20.64 56.32
C PRO A 22 39.89 20.53 56.72
N PRO A 23 40.66 21.64 56.68
CA PRO A 23 42.01 21.64 57.22
C PRO A 23 41.96 21.37 58.74
N ALA A 24 42.84 20.50 59.21
CA ALA A 24 43.08 20.31 60.63
C ALA A 24 43.55 21.65 61.23
N SER A 25 42.87 22.11 62.27
CA SER A 25 43.17 23.40 62.90
C SER A 25 42.67 23.44 64.35
N PRO A 26 43.30 24.25 65.20
CA PRO A 26 43.82 23.82 66.49
C PRO A 26 42.88 24.13 67.66
N SER A 27 43.19 23.52 68.80
CA SER A 27 42.55 23.74 70.09
C SER A 27 42.66 25.21 70.53
N GLY A 28 41.53 25.91 70.48
CA GLY A 28 41.36 27.25 71.05
C GLY A 28 39.90 27.45 71.47
N THR A 29 39.63 27.39 72.77
CA THR A 29 38.33 27.65 73.36
C THR A 29 37.98 29.13 73.26
N MET A 30 37.14 29.49 72.28
CA MET A 30 36.40 30.76 72.24
C MET A 30 34.89 30.51 72.07
N SER A 31 34.11 31.40 72.69
CA SER A 31 32.64 31.47 72.78
C SER A 31 31.86 30.79 71.64
N ARG A 32 31.18 29.67 71.99
CA ARG A 32 30.62 28.68 71.06
C ARG A 32 29.20 28.97 70.54
N SER A 33 28.50 30.00 71.00
CA SER A 33 27.09 30.23 70.62
C SER A 33 26.91 31.11 69.36
N SER A 34 27.71 32.17 69.17
CA SER A 34 27.54 33.05 67.99
C SER A 34 28.13 32.49 66.69
N SER A 35 29.15 31.62 66.79
CA SER A 35 29.84 31.04 65.64
C SER A 35 29.00 29.99 64.89
N MET A 36 28.22 29.18 65.61
CA MET A 36 27.34 28.15 65.02
C MET A 36 26.13 28.74 64.28
N GLU A 37 25.56 29.85 64.77
CA GLU A 37 24.49 30.56 64.06
C GLU A 37 24.98 31.20 62.77
N SER A 38 26.18 31.78 62.78
CA SER A 38 26.83 32.34 61.59
C SER A 38 27.07 31.27 60.51
N LEU A 39 27.58 30.11 60.91
CA LEU A 39 27.80 28.97 60.00
C LEU A 39 26.48 28.43 59.42
N THR A 40 25.45 28.29 60.26
CA THR A 40 24.11 27.82 59.83
C THR A 40 23.47 28.77 58.83
N ASN A 41 23.59 30.08 59.07
CA ASN A 41 23.11 31.12 58.15
C ASN A 41 23.88 31.14 56.83
N SER A 42 25.21 30.90 56.87
CA SER A 42 26.04 30.76 55.68
C SER A 42 25.63 29.56 54.82
N ILE A 43 25.46 28.38 55.43
CA ILE A 43 25.01 27.16 54.75
C ILE A 43 23.63 27.36 54.11
N ARG A 44 22.69 27.99 54.82
CA ARG A 44 21.34 28.27 54.31
C ARG A 44 21.39 29.20 53.09
N ARG A 45 22.21 30.26 53.14
CA ARG A 45 22.43 31.19 52.00
C ARG A 45 23.03 30.46 50.80
N THR A 46 24.03 29.59 51.02
CA THR A 46 24.66 28.79 49.96
C THR A 46 23.66 27.83 49.32
N LYS A 47 22.87 27.10 50.12
CA LYS A 47 21.82 26.18 49.62
C LYS A 47 20.78 26.91 48.76
N ASN A 48 20.36 28.11 49.19
CA ASN A 48 19.43 28.93 48.43
C ASN A 48 20.04 29.43 47.10
N ARG A 49 21.30 29.86 47.10
CA ARG A 49 22.02 30.25 45.87
C ARG A 49 22.16 29.09 44.88
N VAL A 50 22.49 27.88 45.36
CA VAL A 50 22.57 26.67 44.54
C VAL A 50 21.20 26.33 43.95
N LYS A 51 20.14 26.34 44.76
CA LYS A 51 18.76 26.06 44.31
C LYS A 51 18.30 27.05 43.23
N GLU A 52 18.61 28.33 43.40
CA GLU A 52 18.29 29.37 42.42
C GLU A 52 19.10 29.20 41.12
N THR A 53 20.39 28.86 41.23
CA THR A 53 21.25 28.57 40.07
C THR A 53 20.74 27.36 39.29
N VAL A 54 20.34 26.29 39.97
CA VAL A 54 19.75 25.10 39.34
C VAL A 54 18.42 25.44 38.66
N ARG A 55 17.55 26.24 39.29
CA ARG A 55 16.30 26.72 38.68
C ARG A 55 16.56 27.54 37.41
N ARG A 56 17.52 28.47 37.44
CA ARG A 56 17.93 29.27 36.28
C ARG A 56 18.49 28.40 35.16
N LYS A 57 19.39 27.46 35.46
CA LYS A 57 19.92 26.50 34.48
C LYS A 57 18.81 25.63 33.87
N LYS A 58 17.87 25.12 34.69
CA LYS A 58 16.73 24.33 34.21
C LYS A 58 15.83 25.13 33.27
N LYS A 59 15.57 26.41 33.60
CA LYS A 59 14.81 27.33 32.73
C LYS A 59 15.55 27.59 31.42
N GLN A 60 16.85 27.91 31.47
CA GLN A 60 17.67 28.11 30.27
C GLN A 60 17.71 26.88 29.36
N VAL A 61 17.86 25.68 29.93
CA VAL A 61 17.83 24.41 29.17
C VAL A 61 16.45 24.21 28.53
N LYS A 62 15.37 24.43 29.27
CA LYS A 62 13.99 24.31 28.75
C LYS A 62 13.74 25.28 27.60
N ASP A 63 14.19 26.53 27.72
CA ASP A 63 14.04 27.54 26.68
C ASP A 63 14.91 27.24 25.46
N LYS A 64 16.15 26.75 25.66
CA LYS A 64 17.02 26.29 24.57
C LYS A 64 16.39 25.13 23.81
N VAL A 65 15.88 24.12 24.49
CA VAL A 65 15.17 22.98 23.88
C VAL A 65 13.95 23.46 23.09
N LYS A 66 13.16 24.40 23.64
CA LYS A 66 11.99 24.97 22.95
C LYS A 66 12.40 25.71 21.66
N ARG A 67 13.46 26.53 21.71
CA ARG A 67 14.00 27.25 20.54
C ARG A 67 14.52 26.28 19.47
N THR A 68 15.29 25.26 19.86
CA THR A 68 15.81 24.24 18.94
C THR A 68 14.66 23.46 18.29
N LYS A 69 13.64 23.04 19.05
CA LYS A 69 12.46 22.36 18.50
C LYS A 69 11.72 23.22 17.48
N LYS A 70 11.58 24.53 17.73
CA LYS A 70 10.99 25.48 16.78
C LYS A 70 11.83 25.61 15.50
N GLN A 71 13.15 25.75 15.63
CA GLN A 71 14.07 25.85 14.48
C GLN A 71 14.07 24.57 13.62
N VAL A 72 14.05 23.39 14.25
CA VAL A 72 13.97 22.10 13.53
C VAL A 72 12.64 21.99 12.79
N LYS A 73 11.51 22.34 13.42
CA LYS A 73 10.19 22.33 12.78
C LYS A 73 10.14 23.25 11.54
N GLU A 74 10.72 24.44 11.63
CA GLU A 74 10.80 25.37 10.50
C GLU A 74 11.72 24.86 9.38
N LYS A 75 12.87 24.25 9.71
CA LYS A 75 13.74 23.61 8.71
C LYS A 75 13.03 22.47 7.97
N ILE A 76 12.32 21.60 8.69
CA ILE A 76 11.52 20.52 8.11
C ILE A 76 10.42 21.10 7.19
N LYS A 77 9.72 22.16 7.63
CA LYS A 77 8.69 22.82 6.82
C LYS A 77 9.27 23.40 5.52
N LYS A 78 10.43 24.08 5.58
CA LYS A 78 11.11 24.63 4.40
C LYS A 78 11.62 23.54 3.45
N GLN A 79 12.22 22.47 3.97
CA GLN A 79 12.65 21.34 3.14
C GLN A 79 11.47 20.64 2.47
N LYS A 80 10.37 20.44 3.21
CA LYS A 80 9.13 19.90 2.64
C LYS A 80 8.61 20.77 1.49
N ALA A 81 8.52 22.09 1.68
CA ALA A 81 8.09 22.99 0.61
C ALA A 81 9.04 22.99 -0.61
N LYS A 82 10.35 22.84 -0.41
CA LYS A 82 11.32 22.73 -1.52
C LYS A 82 11.18 21.41 -2.26
N ILE A 83 10.95 20.31 -1.54
CA ILE A 83 10.66 18.99 -2.09
C ILE A 83 9.34 19.04 -2.88
N ASP A 84 8.28 19.62 -2.31
CA ASP A 84 6.98 19.77 -2.98
C ASP A 84 7.09 20.61 -4.25
N LYS A 85 7.97 21.63 -4.28
CA LYS A 85 8.23 22.45 -5.47
C LYS A 85 9.04 21.72 -6.54
N ILE A 86 10.03 20.90 -6.17
CA ILE A 86 10.81 20.07 -7.11
C ILE A 86 9.96 18.90 -7.62
N LEU A 87 9.14 18.35 -6.75
CA LEU A 87 8.17 17.31 -7.04
C LEU A 87 6.81 17.89 -7.41
N ASP A 88 6.75 19.10 -7.97
CA ASP A 88 5.50 19.66 -8.51
C ASP A 88 5.16 18.93 -9.82
N ARG A 89 4.97 17.64 -9.66
CA ARG A 89 4.59 16.64 -10.62
C ARG A 89 3.23 17.01 -11.20
N ASP A 90 2.41 17.72 -10.42
CA ASP A 90 1.13 18.23 -10.85
C ASP A 90 1.31 19.41 -11.83
N ALA A 91 2.26 20.32 -11.60
CA ALA A 91 2.64 21.32 -12.60
C ALA A 91 3.22 20.69 -13.87
N TRP A 92 4.07 19.66 -13.76
CA TRP A 92 4.59 18.94 -14.92
C TRP A 92 3.47 18.24 -15.70
N TRP A 93 2.57 17.52 -15.04
CA TRP A 93 1.39 16.91 -15.69
C TRP A 93 0.50 17.96 -16.34
N THR A 94 0.28 19.10 -15.67
CA THR A 94 -0.54 20.20 -16.21
C THR A 94 0.11 20.80 -17.45
N SER A 95 1.44 20.98 -17.49
CA SER A 95 2.15 21.46 -18.68
C SER A 95 2.03 20.52 -19.89
N LEU A 96 1.73 19.24 -19.65
CA LEU A 96 1.50 18.22 -20.68
C LEU A 96 0.00 18.05 -21.00
N GLY A 97 -0.87 18.93 -20.51
CA GLY A 97 -2.32 18.88 -20.79
C GLY A 97 -3.12 17.89 -19.92
N TYR A 98 -2.50 17.29 -18.91
CA TYR A 98 -3.16 16.32 -18.04
C TYR A 98 -3.87 16.95 -16.84
N ASP A 99 -4.88 16.26 -16.31
CA ASP A 99 -5.66 16.70 -15.15
C ASP A 99 -5.23 15.98 -13.86
N PRO A 100 -4.41 16.61 -12.99
CA PRO A 100 -3.94 15.99 -11.75
C PRO A 100 -5.09 15.66 -10.77
N ALA A 101 -6.23 16.35 -10.85
CA ALA A 101 -7.37 16.07 -10.00
C ALA A 101 -8.00 14.70 -10.33
N VAL A 102 -8.03 14.32 -11.61
CA VAL A 102 -8.49 12.99 -12.05
C VAL A 102 -7.56 11.89 -11.52
N LYS A 103 -6.25 12.14 -11.52
CA LYS A 103 -5.26 11.22 -10.93
C LYS A 103 -5.43 11.09 -9.42
N ALA A 104 -5.58 12.20 -8.70
CA ALA A 104 -5.82 12.18 -7.25
C ALA A 104 -7.13 11.46 -6.88
N ARG A 105 -8.20 11.61 -7.66
CA ARG A 105 -9.44 10.82 -7.50
C ARG A 105 -9.18 9.34 -7.74
N SER A 106 -8.46 8.99 -8.80
CA SER A 106 -8.10 7.60 -9.11
C SER A 106 -7.29 6.94 -8.00
N VAL A 107 -6.29 7.62 -7.46
CA VAL A 107 -5.46 7.12 -6.35
C VAL A 107 -6.31 6.85 -5.11
N ARG A 108 -7.12 7.84 -4.69
CA ARG A 108 -8.02 7.67 -3.53
C ARG A 108 -9.00 6.53 -3.72
N TRP A 109 -9.47 6.34 -4.95
CA TRP A 109 -10.34 5.24 -5.29
C TRP A 109 -9.64 3.89 -5.15
N VAL A 110 -8.44 3.71 -5.70
CA VAL A 110 -7.68 2.46 -5.56
C VAL A 110 -7.46 2.13 -4.09
N GLN A 111 -7.05 3.13 -3.29
CA GLN A 111 -6.86 2.96 -1.86
C GLN A 111 -8.15 2.50 -1.15
N ARG A 112 -9.29 3.14 -1.46
CA ARG A 112 -10.60 2.76 -0.91
C ARG A 112 -11.05 1.39 -1.40
N GLY A 113 -10.85 1.07 -2.66
CA GLY A 113 -11.19 -0.22 -3.26
C GLY A 113 -10.43 -1.36 -2.59
N VAL A 114 -9.10 -1.22 -2.47
CA VAL A 114 -8.25 -2.17 -1.74
C VAL A 114 -8.74 -2.30 -0.30
N PHE A 115 -8.93 -1.19 0.41
CA PHE A 115 -9.40 -1.20 1.79
C PHE A 115 -10.75 -1.93 1.93
N CYS A 116 -11.74 -1.60 1.11
CA CYS A 116 -13.06 -2.22 1.15
C CYS A 116 -12.98 -3.72 0.87
N VAL A 117 -12.26 -4.15 -0.18
CA VAL A 117 -12.15 -5.58 -0.51
C VAL A 117 -11.45 -6.35 0.62
N VAL A 118 -10.35 -5.81 1.16
CA VAL A 118 -9.62 -6.42 2.29
C VAL A 118 -10.54 -6.53 3.50
N VAL A 119 -11.23 -5.46 3.89
CA VAL A 119 -12.14 -5.46 5.04
C VAL A 119 -13.31 -6.43 4.81
N SER A 120 -13.92 -6.43 3.63
CA SER A 120 -15.01 -7.35 3.29
C SER A 120 -14.56 -8.81 3.36
N LEU A 121 -13.37 -9.15 2.88
CA LEU A 121 -12.83 -10.51 3.01
C LEU A 121 -12.53 -10.88 4.47
N LEU A 122 -11.98 -9.95 5.26
CA LEU A 122 -11.76 -10.16 6.69
C LEU A 122 -13.08 -10.37 7.45
N LEU A 123 -14.12 -9.61 7.13
CA LEU A 123 -15.46 -9.79 7.72
C LEU A 123 -16.10 -11.09 7.25
N ALA A 124 -16.05 -11.40 5.95
CA ALA A 124 -16.57 -12.63 5.38
C ALA A 124 -15.90 -13.87 6.01
N SER A 125 -14.61 -13.79 6.36
CA SER A 125 -13.93 -14.91 7.02
C SER A 125 -14.53 -15.27 8.39
N ARG A 126 -15.18 -14.32 9.08
CA ARG A 126 -15.88 -14.58 10.34
C ARG A 126 -17.15 -15.40 10.13
N SER A 127 -17.88 -15.09 9.06
CA SER A 127 -19.11 -15.77 8.65
C SER A 127 -18.85 -17.04 7.82
N PHE A 128 -17.60 -17.30 7.44
CA PHE A 128 -17.26 -18.47 6.67
C PHE A 128 -17.50 -19.74 7.50
N ALA A 129 -18.44 -20.56 7.04
CA ALA A 129 -18.95 -21.73 7.76
C ALA A 129 -17.97 -22.91 7.77
N GLN A 130 -16.89 -22.85 7.00
CA GLN A 130 -15.86 -23.89 6.99
C GLN A 130 -15.17 -23.98 8.37
N PRO A 131 -14.86 -25.20 8.85
CA PRO A 131 -14.07 -25.37 10.05
C PRO A 131 -12.72 -24.68 9.88
N SER A 132 -12.15 -24.17 10.97
CA SER A 132 -10.80 -23.61 10.92
C SER A 132 -9.83 -24.69 10.46
N VAL A 133 -9.21 -24.50 9.30
CA VAL A 133 -8.21 -25.44 8.80
C VAL A 133 -6.93 -25.22 9.59
N ASP A 134 -6.52 -26.22 10.37
CA ASP A 134 -5.31 -26.15 11.16
C ASP A 134 -4.13 -26.67 10.33
N VAL A 135 -3.44 -25.75 9.65
CA VAL A 135 -2.39 -26.10 8.69
C VAL A 135 -1.03 -25.67 9.23
N PRO A 136 0.01 -26.53 9.21
CA PRO A 136 1.33 -26.17 9.74
C PRO A 136 1.92 -24.92 9.09
N PHE A 137 2.66 -24.14 9.86
CA PHE A 137 3.35 -22.95 9.35
C PHE A 137 4.36 -23.37 8.26
N SER A 138 4.44 -22.58 7.19
CA SER A 138 5.38 -22.82 6.08
C SER A 138 6.09 -21.54 5.73
N SER A 139 7.36 -21.42 6.13
CA SER A 139 8.20 -20.26 5.83
C SER A 139 8.29 -19.99 4.33
N TYR A 140 8.41 -21.05 3.53
CA TYR A 140 8.41 -20.98 2.07
C TYR A 140 7.15 -20.30 1.50
N ARG A 141 5.95 -20.68 1.97
CA ARG A 141 4.69 -20.09 1.48
C ARG A 141 4.50 -18.66 1.93
N CYS A 142 4.99 -18.29 3.12
CA CYS A 142 5.05 -16.91 3.57
C CYS A 142 5.94 -16.06 2.65
N VAL A 143 7.14 -16.54 2.32
CA VAL A 143 8.07 -15.87 1.39
C VAL A 143 7.46 -15.77 0.00
N ALA A 144 6.88 -16.85 -0.52
CA ALA A 144 6.20 -16.85 -1.82
C ALA A 144 5.04 -15.84 -1.85
N SER A 145 4.18 -15.83 -0.83
CA SER A 145 3.05 -14.90 -0.74
C SER A 145 3.51 -13.43 -0.63
N ALA A 146 4.57 -13.17 0.13
CA ALA A 146 5.16 -11.83 0.23
C ALA A 146 5.76 -11.38 -1.11
N PHE A 147 6.49 -12.26 -1.80
CA PHE A 147 7.05 -11.99 -3.12
C PHE A 147 5.96 -11.71 -4.15
N LEU A 148 4.92 -12.55 -4.21
CA LEU A 148 3.79 -12.35 -5.12
C LEU A 148 3.04 -11.04 -4.82
N LEU A 149 2.85 -10.70 -3.55
CA LEU A 149 2.28 -9.41 -3.14
C LEU A 149 3.16 -8.24 -3.62
N LEU A 150 4.48 -8.34 -3.52
CA LEU A 150 5.38 -7.30 -4.05
C LEU A 150 5.22 -7.17 -5.57
N CYS A 151 5.15 -8.27 -6.32
CA CYS A 151 4.94 -8.26 -7.77
C CYS A 151 3.57 -7.66 -8.16
N GLY A 152 2.48 -8.14 -7.57
CA GLY A 152 1.13 -7.63 -7.82
C GLY A 152 0.99 -6.16 -7.39
N GLY A 153 1.51 -5.82 -6.22
CA GLY A 153 1.56 -4.47 -5.70
C GLY A 153 2.37 -3.52 -6.59
N SER A 154 3.48 -3.99 -7.17
CA SER A 154 4.28 -3.18 -8.11
C SER A 154 3.52 -2.89 -9.42
N SER A 155 2.69 -3.83 -9.87
CA SER A 155 1.84 -3.68 -11.07
C SER A 155 0.75 -2.62 -10.83
N LEU A 156 0.04 -2.74 -9.70
CA LEU A 156 -0.97 -1.76 -9.28
C LEU A 156 -0.36 -0.38 -9.01
N PHE A 157 0.81 -0.33 -8.36
CA PHE A 157 1.54 0.90 -8.12
C PHE A 157 1.93 1.59 -9.42
N THR A 158 2.47 0.81 -10.38
CA THR A 158 2.86 1.34 -11.70
C THR A 158 1.66 1.90 -12.44
N ASP A 159 0.54 1.18 -12.51
CA ASP A 159 -0.68 1.67 -13.16
C ASP A 159 -1.29 2.88 -12.44
N THR A 160 -1.25 2.94 -11.11
CA THR A 160 -1.95 4.00 -10.38
C THR A 160 -1.11 5.26 -10.21
N TRP A 161 0.20 5.13 -9.98
CA TRP A 161 1.10 6.25 -9.70
C TRP A 161 1.97 6.65 -10.88
N ARG A 162 2.41 5.71 -11.73
CA ARG A 162 3.29 6.03 -12.88
C ARG A 162 2.51 6.33 -14.16
N ASN A 163 1.35 5.72 -14.35
CA ASN A 163 0.47 6.04 -15.48
C ASN A 163 0.12 7.55 -15.47
N PRO A 164 0.28 8.27 -16.59
CA PRO A 164 -0.19 9.66 -16.70
C PRO A 164 -1.68 9.75 -16.34
N PRO A 165 -2.15 10.90 -15.81
CA PRO A 165 -3.58 11.18 -15.82
C PRO A 165 -4.07 11.13 -17.27
N PRO A 166 -5.38 10.96 -17.52
CA PRO A 166 -5.89 11.12 -18.87
C PRO A 166 -5.83 12.60 -19.29
N GLU A 167 -5.53 12.83 -20.57
CA GLU A 167 -5.43 14.17 -21.16
C GLU A 167 -6.80 14.85 -21.19
N LYS A 168 -6.87 16.13 -20.82
CA LYS A 168 -8.14 16.87 -20.85
C LYS A 168 -8.75 16.82 -22.26
N GLY A 169 -10.03 16.46 -22.35
CA GLY A 169 -10.75 16.33 -23.62
C GLY A 169 -10.60 14.98 -24.33
N SER A 170 -9.69 14.10 -23.88
CA SER A 170 -9.61 12.72 -24.38
C SER A 170 -10.78 11.85 -23.91
N ASP A 171 -11.05 10.76 -24.64
CA ASP A 171 -12.07 9.79 -24.25
C ASP A 171 -11.80 9.18 -22.87
N SER A 172 -10.53 8.92 -22.57
CA SER A 172 -10.11 8.41 -21.27
C SER A 172 -10.36 9.43 -20.15
N HIS A 173 -10.25 10.74 -20.40
CA HIS A 173 -10.56 11.77 -19.40
C HIS A 173 -12.05 11.87 -19.14
N ALA A 174 -12.85 11.84 -20.21
CA ALA A 174 -14.30 11.82 -20.11
C ALA A 174 -14.76 10.59 -19.28
N CYS A 175 -14.24 9.39 -19.58
CA CYS A 175 -14.59 8.18 -18.83
C CYS A 175 -14.11 8.23 -17.37
N ALA A 176 -12.87 8.70 -17.14
CA ALA A 176 -12.30 8.77 -15.80
C ALA A 176 -12.85 9.90 -14.92
N SER A 177 -13.57 10.88 -15.49
CA SER A 177 -14.12 12.00 -14.73
C SER A 177 -15.49 11.67 -14.11
N THR A 178 -16.29 10.81 -14.75
CA THR A 178 -17.66 10.48 -14.33
C THR A 178 -17.72 9.25 -13.42
N LEU A 179 -17.59 8.03 -13.99
CA LEU A 179 -17.57 6.80 -13.18
C LEU A 179 -16.19 6.53 -12.56
N GLY A 180 -15.19 7.34 -12.91
CA GLY A 180 -13.87 7.21 -12.35
C GLY A 180 -13.15 5.96 -12.87
N PRO A 181 -12.29 5.37 -12.03
CA PRO A 181 -11.56 4.14 -12.35
C PRO A 181 -12.45 2.93 -12.66
N TYR A 182 -13.72 2.92 -12.25
CA TYR A 182 -14.63 1.80 -12.51
C TYR A 182 -14.85 1.56 -14.01
N ALA A 183 -14.62 2.54 -14.88
CA ALA A 183 -14.69 2.33 -16.33
C ALA A 183 -13.54 1.46 -16.88
N PHE A 184 -12.43 1.32 -16.14
CA PHE A 184 -11.20 0.70 -16.63
C PHE A 184 -10.99 -0.69 -16.02
N PHE A 185 -11.01 -1.71 -16.88
CA PHE A 185 -10.82 -3.10 -16.47
C PHE A 185 -9.47 -3.33 -15.77
N THR A 186 -8.39 -2.75 -16.31
CA THR A 186 -7.04 -2.82 -15.72
C THR A 186 -7.01 -2.45 -14.25
N LYS A 187 -7.66 -1.32 -13.88
CA LYS A 187 -7.68 -0.85 -12.49
C LYS A 187 -8.47 -1.77 -11.58
N GLN A 188 -9.61 -2.27 -12.05
CA GLN A 188 -10.40 -3.25 -11.29
C GLN A 188 -9.60 -4.54 -11.07
N ALA A 189 -9.01 -5.08 -12.13
CA ALA A 189 -8.28 -6.33 -12.10
C ALA A 189 -7.06 -6.29 -11.18
N LEU A 190 -6.22 -5.25 -11.29
CA LEU A 190 -5.07 -5.06 -10.43
C LEU A 190 -5.46 -4.83 -8.96
N THR A 191 -6.58 -4.14 -8.72
CA THR A 191 -7.10 -3.92 -7.37
C THR A 191 -7.58 -5.24 -6.76
N ILE A 192 -8.35 -6.04 -7.50
CA ILE A 192 -8.84 -7.35 -7.05
C ILE A 192 -7.66 -8.29 -6.74
N GLN A 193 -6.72 -8.43 -7.67
CA GLN A 193 -5.55 -9.29 -7.50
C GLN A 193 -4.69 -8.85 -6.31
N THR A 194 -4.37 -7.55 -6.21
CA THR A 194 -3.54 -7.05 -5.10
C THR A 194 -4.25 -7.21 -3.76
N SER A 195 -5.56 -6.93 -3.68
CA SER A 195 -6.33 -7.12 -2.46
C SER A 195 -6.35 -8.58 -2.02
N HIS A 196 -6.53 -9.50 -2.97
CA HIS A 196 -6.43 -10.93 -2.72
C HIS A 196 -5.05 -11.32 -2.15
N LEU A 197 -3.96 -10.85 -2.77
CA LEU A 197 -2.60 -11.16 -2.34
C LEU A 197 -2.27 -10.57 -0.95
N ILE A 198 -2.80 -9.39 -0.61
CA ILE A 198 -2.68 -8.82 0.74
C ILE A 198 -3.30 -9.77 1.76
N VAL A 199 -4.54 -10.20 1.53
CA VAL A 199 -5.27 -11.08 2.44
C VAL A 199 -4.61 -12.46 2.50
N SER A 200 -4.14 -12.99 1.37
CA SER A 200 -3.41 -14.26 1.29
C SER A 200 -2.11 -14.21 2.09
N CYS A 201 -1.33 -13.14 1.94
CA CYS A 201 -0.11 -12.92 2.71
C CYS A 201 -0.41 -12.84 4.21
N LEU A 202 -1.39 -12.04 4.63
CA LEU A 202 -1.80 -11.94 6.04
C LEU A 202 -2.25 -13.30 6.63
N ALA A 203 -2.95 -14.12 5.83
CA ALA A 203 -3.37 -15.45 6.24
C ALA A 203 -2.18 -16.42 6.43
N GLU A 204 -1.20 -16.43 5.50
CA GLU A 204 -0.01 -17.28 5.62
C GLU A 204 0.91 -16.87 6.79
N PHE A 205 1.05 -15.57 7.06
CA PHE A 205 1.79 -15.08 8.24
C PHE A 205 1.06 -15.32 9.57
N ARG A 206 -0.10 -16.02 9.56
CA ARG A 206 -0.94 -16.30 10.73
C ARG A 206 -1.32 -15.04 11.52
N VAL A 207 -1.37 -13.90 10.84
CA VAL A 207 -1.95 -12.66 11.41
C VAL A 207 -3.47 -12.82 11.56
N ALA A 208 -4.08 -13.80 10.88
CA ALA A 208 -5.50 -14.08 10.87
C ALA A 208 -5.84 -15.57 11.02
N SER A 209 -7.13 -15.87 11.21
CA SER A 209 -7.65 -17.22 11.46
C SER A 209 -7.49 -18.17 10.27
N GLY A 210 -7.49 -19.48 10.53
CA GLY A 210 -7.52 -20.52 9.48
C GLY A 210 -8.72 -20.41 8.53
N LYS A 211 -9.81 -19.74 8.95
CA LYS A 211 -10.94 -19.40 8.08
C LYS A 211 -10.57 -18.38 7.00
N LEU A 212 -9.72 -17.40 7.31
CA LEU A 212 -9.22 -16.45 6.31
C LEU A 212 -8.35 -17.18 5.30
N LEU A 213 -7.52 -18.12 5.74
CA LEU A 213 -6.73 -18.96 4.86
C LEU A 213 -7.61 -19.76 3.90
N ALA A 214 -8.64 -20.43 4.40
CA ALA A 214 -9.60 -21.15 3.54
C ALA A 214 -10.30 -20.21 2.55
N LEU A 215 -10.67 -19.00 2.98
CA LEU A 215 -11.29 -17.99 2.13
C LEU A 215 -10.35 -17.50 1.01
N THR A 216 -9.06 -17.30 1.30
CA THR A 216 -8.06 -16.92 0.29
C THR A 216 -7.74 -18.07 -0.65
N HIS A 217 -7.97 -19.32 -0.27
CA HIS A 217 -7.91 -20.44 -1.20
C HIS A 217 -9.14 -20.43 -2.11
N PHE A 218 -10.34 -20.31 -1.54
CA PHE A 218 -11.60 -20.27 -2.28
C PHE A 218 -11.64 -19.17 -3.35
N PHE A 219 -11.18 -17.96 -3.03
CA PHE A 219 -11.18 -16.84 -3.98
C PHE A 219 -10.00 -16.80 -4.95
N ALA A 220 -8.97 -17.65 -4.78
CA ALA A 220 -7.77 -17.61 -5.61
C ALA A 220 -8.08 -17.86 -7.11
N PRO A 221 -8.90 -18.87 -7.48
CA PRO A 221 -9.27 -19.08 -8.88
C PRO A 221 -9.97 -17.87 -9.50
N PHE A 222 -10.87 -17.19 -8.77
CA PHE A 222 -11.53 -15.98 -9.25
C PHE A 222 -10.53 -14.83 -9.49
N ALA A 223 -9.62 -14.59 -8.53
CA ALA A 223 -8.58 -13.57 -8.70
C ALA A 223 -7.66 -13.90 -9.89
N ALA A 224 -7.34 -15.18 -10.09
CA ALA A 224 -6.56 -15.65 -11.22
C ALA A 224 -7.26 -15.42 -12.55
N VAL A 225 -8.55 -15.73 -12.66
CA VAL A 225 -9.36 -15.45 -13.86
C VAL A 225 -9.29 -13.98 -14.26
N VAL A 226 -9.48 -13.08 -13.29
CA VAL A 226 -9.47 -11.64 -13.54
C VAL A 226 -8.08 -11.18 -14.01
N ALA A 227 -7.01 -11.65 -13.39
CA ALA A 227 -5.63 -11.29 -13.74
C ALA A 227 -5.17 -11.87 -15.09
N VAL A 228 -5.52 -13.13 -15.37
CA VAL A 228 -5.24 -13.78 -16.66
C VAL A 228 -6.03 -13.08 -17.77
N SER A 229 -7.31 -12.78 -17.53
CA SER A 229 -8.15 -12.06 -18.50
C SER A 229 -7.58 -10.67 -18.80
N LEU A 230 -7.09 -9.94 -17.79
CA LEU A 230 -6.41 -8.67 -17.99
C LEU A 230 -5.25 -8.80 -18.98
N THR A 231 -4.39 -9.79 -18.76
CA THR A 231 -3.19 -10.00 -19.57
C THR A 231 -3.56 -10.39 -21.01
N LEU A 232 -4.46 -11.36 -21.17
CA LEU A 232 -4.85 -11.87 -22.50
C LEU A 232 -5.63 -10.84 -23.31
N LEU A 233 -6.56 -10.10 -22.68
CA LEU A 233 -7.28 -9.03 -23.35
C LEU A 233 -6.36 -7.88 -23.72
N TYR A 234 -5.41 -7.51 -22.86
CA TYR A 234 -4.39 -6.51 -23.20
C TYR A 234 -3.57 -6.95 -24.41
N LEU A 235 -3.06 -8.19 -24.42
CA LEU A 235 -2.30 -8.69 -25.56
C LEU A 235 -3.13 -8.65 -26.85
N LYS A 236 -4.38 -9.15 -26.79
CA LYS A 236 -5.23 -9.29 -27.97
C LYS A 236 -5.83 -7.98 -28.48
N LEU A 237 -6.28 -7.09 -27.60
CA LEU A 237 -7.07 -5.91 -27.93
C LEU A 237 -6.28 -4.60 -27.87
N ASN A 238 -5.04 -4.63 -27.37
CA ASN A 238 -4.21 -3.44 -27.22
C ASN A 238 -2.81 -3.66 -27.82
N TRP A 239 -2.04 -4.58 -27.25
CA TRP A 239 -0.61 -4.72 -27.60
C TRP A 239 -0.36 -5.06 -29.06
N PHE A 240 -1.15 -5.97 -29.63
CA PHE A 240 -1.05 -6.35 -31.05
C PHE A 240 -2.02 -5.58 -31.95
N GLU A 241 -2.82 -4.65 -31.41
CA GLU A 241 -3.79 -3.89 -32.19
C GLU A 241 -3.18 -2.57 -32.66
N GLU A 242 -3.08 -2.40 -33.98
CA GLU A 242 -2.33 -1.30 -34.60
C GLU A 242 -2.93 0.07 -34.29
N THR A 243 -4.27 0.17 -34.27
CA THR A 243 -4.97 1.43 -33.98
C THR A 243 -4.65 1.92 -32.57
N TRP A 244 -4.71 1.04 -31.58
CA TRP A 244 -4.39 1.34 -30.19
C TRP A 244 -2.91 1.68 -30.02
N ARG A 245 -2.01 0.96 -30.69
CA ARG A 245 -0.58 1.26 -30.66
C ARG A 245 -0.30 2.68 -31.17
N ARG A 246 -0.86 3.04 -32.32
CA ARG A 246 -0.67 4.37 -32.91
C ARG A 246 -1.33 5.48 -32.08
N GLU A 247 -2.62 5.32 -31.76
CA GLU A 247 -3.42 6.37 -31.12
C GLU A 247 -3.12 6.57 -29.64
N VAL A 248 -2.69 5.51 -28.94
CA VAL A 248 -2.50 5.53 -27.49
C VAL A 248 -1.03 5.35 -27.14
N LEU A 249 -0.39 4.25 -27.57
CA LEU A 249 0.96 3.92 -27.12
C LEU A 249 2.01 4.91 -27.64
N GLU A 250 2.09 5.07 -28.97
CA GLU A 250 3.07 5.91 -29.65
C GLU A 250 2.80 7.40 -29.36
N ALA A 251 1.54 7.82 -29.43
CA ALA A 251 1.14 9.19 -29.09
C ALA A 251 1.53 9.58 -27.64
N THR A 252 1.36 8.67 -26.68
CA THR A 252 1.73 8.94 -25.28
C THR A 252 3.25 8.91 -25.08
N ASN A 253 3.95 7.99 -25.75
CA ASN A 253 5.42 7.92 -25.70
C ASN A 253 6.08 9.16 -26.33
N ALA A 254 5.54 9.67 -27.44
CA ALA A 254 6.04 10.88 -28.11
C ALA A 254 6.01 12.12 -27.20
N ARG A 255 5.19 12.10 -26.14
CA ARG A 255 5.12 13.16 -25.11
C ARG A 255 6.12 12.98 -23.97
N GLY A 256 7.09 12.07 -24.12
CA GLY A 256 8.15 11.82 -23.13
C GLY A 256 7.73 10.94 -21.95
N VAL A 257 6.55 10.31 -22.01
CA VAL A 257 6.10 9.34 -20.99
C VAL A 257 6.61 7.95 -21.36
N ARG A 258 7.19 7.20 -20.43
CA ARG A 258 7.61 5.79 -20.63
C ARG A 258 6.40 4.84 -20.60
N PHE A 259 5.43 5.07 -21.49
CA PHE A 259 4.12 4.41 -21.45
C PHE A 259 4.19 2.93 -21.83
N THR A 260 5.12 2.55 -22.73
CA THR A 260 5.40 1.14 -23.04
C THR A 260 5.77 0.34 -21.79
N GLU A 261 6.68 0.85 -20.96
CA GLU A 261 7.08 0.16 -19.74
C GLU A 261 5.96 0.11 -18.71
N ILE A 262 5.24 1.23 -18.55
CA ILE A 262 4.13 1.31 -17.61
C ILE A 262 3.08 0.25 -17.95
N THR A 263 2.68 0.15 -19.22
CA THR A 263 1.66 -0.80 -19.68
C THR A 263 2.16 -2.24 -19.61
N LEU A 264 3.38 -2.53 -20.02
CA LEU A 264 3.94 -3.89 -19.89
C LEU A 264 4.02 -4.34 -18.42
N VAL A 265 4.50 -3.49 -17.52
CA VAL A 265 4.60 -3.82 -16.08
C VAL A 265 3.23 -3.93 -15.42
N SER A 266 2.22 -3.18 -15.86
CA SER A 266 0.88 -3.28 -15.27
C SER A 266 0.02 -4.39 -15.86
N HIS A 267 0.35 -4.94 -17.04
CA HIS A 267 -0.51 -5.92 -17.73
C HIS A 267 0.11 -7.31 -17.90
N LEU A 268 1.45 -7.46 -17.95
CA LEU A 268 2.06 -8.79 -18.12
C LEU A 268 2.28 -9.56 -16.80
N PRO A 269 2.84 -8.96 -15.72
CA PRO A 269 3.06 -9.66 -14.45
C PRO A 269 1.81 -10.26 -13.79
N PRO A 270 0.59 -9.71 -13.93
CA PRO A 270 -0.62 -10.32 -13.37
C PRO A 270 -0.81 -11.80 -13.72
N LEU A 271 -0.49 -12.21 -14.95
CA LEU A 271 -0.60 -13.61 -15.39
C LEU A 271 0.32 -14.58 -14.62
N PRO A 272 1.67 -14.45 -14.65
CA PRO A 272 2.53 -15.33 -13.89
C PRO A 272 2.29 -15.22 -12.38
N VAL A 273 1.92 -14.05 -11.85
CA VAL A 273 1.55 -13.90 -10.43
C VAL A 273 0.32 -14.73 -10.10
N ALA A 274 -0.71 -14.76 -10.94
CA ALA A 274 -1.90 -15.58 -10.74
C ALA A 274 -1.60 -17.09 -10.81
N ILE A 275 -0.77 -17.51 -11.76
CA ILE A 275 -0.30 -18.89 -11.90
C ILE A 275 0.45 -19.31 -10.63
N LEU A 276 1.46 -18.53 -10.21
CA LEU A 276 2.25 -18.82 -9.03
C LEU A 276 1.43 -18.72 -7.74
N ASP A 277 0.46 -17.82 -7.63
CA ASP A 277 -0.43 -17.78 -6.46
C ASP A 277 -1.18 -19.11 -6.32
N CYS A 278 -1.83 -19.58 -7.38
CA CYS A 278 -2.61 -20.82 -7.34
C CYS A 278 -1.74 -22.06 -7.13
N PHE A 279 -0.60 -22.18 -7.81
CA PHE A 279 0.21 -23.41 -7.79
C PHE A 279 1.31 -23.43 -6.73
N LEU A 280 1.82 -22.26 -6.33
CA LEU A 280 2.93 -22.15 -5.38
C LEU A 280 2.46 -21.73 -4.00
N ALA A 281 1.63 -20.68 -3.91
CA ALA A 281 1.21 -20.12 -2.63
C ALA A 281 0.05 -20.91 -2.02
N LYS A 282 -0.91 -21.38 -2.82
CA LYS A 282 -2.04 -22.18 -2.30
C LYS A 282 -1.67 -23.62 -2.02
N ARG A 283 -2.27 -24.14 -0.96
CA ARG A 283 -2.07 -25.48 -0.41
C ARG A 283 -3.07 -26.44 -1.03
N PRO A 284 -2.59 -27.50 -1.68
CA PRO A 284 -3.42 -28.50 -2.33
C PRO A 284 -4.57 -29.01 -1.41
N GLY A 285 -4.35 -29.30 -0.13
CA GLY A 285 -5.38 -29.82 0.78
C GLY A 285 -6.26 -28.79 1.55
N VAL A 286 -6.05 -27.49 1.36
CA VAL A 286 -6.85 -26.44 2.06
C VAL A 286 -8.05 -26.00 1.24
N PHE A 287 -7.99 -26.19 -0.08
CA PHE A 287 -9.13 -25.95 -0.94
C PHE A 287 -10.08 -27.16 -0.83
N PRO A 288 -11.31 -27.01 -0.32
CA PRO A 288 -12.29 -28.07 -0.42
C PRO A 288 -12.67 -28.19 -1.90
N LEU A 289 -11.92 -28.95 -2.68
CA LEU A 289 -12.18 -29.10 -4.11
C LEU A 289 -13.47 -29.92 -4.26
N SER A 290 -14.56 -29.21 -4.51
CA SER A 290 -15.85 -29.79 -4.88
C SER A 290 -16.34 -29.13 -6.16
N MET A 291 -17.05 -29.87 -7.02
CA MET A 291 -17.68 -29.30 -8.22
C MET A 291 -18.54 -28.08 -7.90
N ARG A 292 -19.16 -28.06 -6.72
CA ARG A 292 -19.92 -26.91 -6.20
C ARG A 292 -19.06 -25.64 -6.07
N ASN A 293 -17.79 -25.76 -5.67
CA ASN A 293 -16.90 -24.62 -5.56
C ASN A 293 -16.45 -24.10 -6.94
N VAL A 294 -16.25 -25.00 -7.91
CA VAL A 294 -15.99 -24.63 -9.31
C VAL A 294 -17.16 -23.83 -9.88
N MET A 295 -18.38 -24.33 -9.67
CA MET A 295 -19.61 -23.65 -10.09
C MET A 295 -19.75 -22.29 -9.42
N ASN A 296 -19.44 -22.17 -8.13
CA ASN A 296 -19.48 -20.89 -7.42
C ASN A 296 -18.49 -19.89 -8.01
N VAL A 297 -17.23 -20.31 -8.25
CA VAL A 297 -16.21 -19.45 -8.89
C VAL A 297 -16.66 -19.03 -10.29
N ALA A 298 -17.18 -19.96 -11.10
CA ALA A 298 -17.70 -19.67 -12.43
C ALA A 298 -18.88 -18.69 -12.40
N LEU A 299 -19.79 -18.85 -11.44
CA LEU A 299 -20.91 -17.94 -11.21
C LEU A 299 -20.40 -16.54 -10.82
N PHE A 300 -19.46 -16.45 -9.87
CA PHE A 300 -18.85 -15.16 -9.49
C PHE A 300 -18.16 -14.48 -10.68
N ALA A 301 -17.37 -15.22 -11.45
CA ALA A 301 -16.74 -14.72 -12.67
C ALA A 301 -17.79 -14.22 -13.67
N SER A 302 -18.89 -14.97 -13.84
CA SER A 302 -19.97 -14.61 -14.76
C SER A 302 -20.69 -13.34 -14.34
N CYS A 303 -21.06 -13.23 -13.05
CA CYS A 303 -21.65 -12.03 -12.47
C CYS A 303 -20.71 -10.83 -12.61
N TYR A 304 -19.40 -11.03 -12.42
CA TYR A 304 -18.41 -9.98 -12.60
C TYR A 304 -18.31 -9.51 -14.07
N CYS A 305 -18.22 -10.43 -15.02
CA CYS A 305 -18.19 -10.10 -16.46
C CYS A 305 -19.45 -9.32 -16.89
N ALA A 306 -20.63 -9.76 -16.46
CA ALA A 306 -21.89 -9.07 -16.73
C ALA A 306 -21.91 -7.67 -16.08
N SER A 307 -21.48 -7.57 -14.82
CA SER A 307 -21.39 -6.28 -14.10
C SER A 307 -20.42 -5.32 -14.78
N TYR A 308 -19.27 -5.82 -15.26
CA TYR A 308 -18.30 -5.01 -16.00
C TYR A 308 -18.86 -4.48 -17.32
N CYS A 309 -19.57 -5.32 -18.08
CA CYS A 309 -20.24 -4.90 -19.31
C CYS A 309 -21.33 -3.85 -19.01
N LEU A 310 -22.14 -4.07 -17.98
CA LEU A 310 -23.18 -3.14 -17.55
C LEU A 310 -22.58 -1.77 -17.15
N LEU A 311 -21.51 -1.78 -16.35
CA LEU A 311 -20.80 -0.56 -15.96
C LEU A 311 -20.22 0.18 -17.18
N THR A 312 -19.70 -0.56 -18.16
CA THR A 312 -19.16 0.02 -19.40
C THR A 312 -20.27 0.68 -20.23
N LEU A 313 -21.40 0.01 -20.39
CA LEU A 313 -22.57 0.55 -21.09
C LEU A 313 -23.17 1.76 -20.36
N MET A 314 -23.25 1.70 -19.03
CA MET A 314 -23.69 2.83 -18.21
C MET A 314 -22.72 4.01 -18.33
N ASN A 315 -21.41 3.76 -18.33
CA ASN A 315 -20.41 4.81 -18.56
C ASN A 315 -20.64 5.49 -19.91
N TYR A 316 -20.83 4.69 -20.96
CA TYR A 316 -21.11 5.22 -22.29
C TYR A 316 -22.39 6.05 -22.31
N LYS A 317 -23.46 5.60 -21.66
CA LYS A 317 -24.71 6.37 -21.57
C LYS A 317 -24.54 7.72 -20.87
N LEU A 318 -23.67 7.80 -19.88
CA LEU A 318 -23.42 9.03 -19.11
C LEU A 318 -22.45 10.00 -19.80
N VAL A 319 -21.48 9.48 -20.55
CA VAL A 319 -20.33 10.25 -21.06
C VAL A 319 -20.35 10.38 -22.59
N GLY A 320 -21.06 9.51 -23.29
CA GLY A 320 -21.05 9.40 -24.75
C GLY A 320 -19.77 8.82 -25.33
N ARG A 321 -18.87 8.27 -24.49
CA ARG A 321 -17.55 7.78 -24.89
C ARG A 321 -17.22 6.44 -24.21
N TYR A 322 -16.50 5.59 -24.93
CA TYR A 322 -16.03 4.30 -24.43
C TYR A 322 -14.62 4.43 -23.81
N PRO A 323 -14.31 3.63 -22.77
CA PRO A 323 -12.99 3.65 -22.15
C PRO A 323 -11.88 3.11 -23.06
N TYR A 324 -12.23 2.27 -24.06
CA TYR A 324 -11.28 1.66 -24.98
C TYR A 324 -11.70 1.86 -26.45
N PRO A 325 -10.76 2.13 -27.38
CA PRO A 325 -11.07 2.34 -28.79
C PRO A 325 -11.80 1.15 -29.46
N PHE A 326 -11.40 -0.09 -29.18
CA PHE A 326 -12.02 -1.28 -29.79
C PHE A 326 -13.52 -1.39 -29.49
N MET A 327 -14.00 -0.84 -28.36
CA MET A 327 -15.41 -0.89 -27.99
C MET A 327 -16.29 -0.06 -28.94
N ARG A 328 -15.72 0.90 -29.68
CA ARG A 328 -16.43 1.63 -30.73
C ARG A 328 -16.92 0.72 -31.87
N ALA A 329 -16.33 -0.46 -32.03
CA ALA A 329 -16.80 -1.48 -32.97
C ALA A 329 -18.05 -2.24 -32.47
N LEU A 330 -18.35 -2.21 -31.16
CA LEU A 330 -19.49 -2.89 -30.53
C LEU A 330 -20.79 -2.08 -30.70
N LYS A 331 -21.18 -1.82 -31.95
CA LYS A 331 -22.32 -0.93 -32.28
C LYS A 331 -23.70 -1.54 -32.02
N ARG A 332 -23.81 -2.87 -32.00
CA ARG A 332 -25.09 -3.58 -32.01
C ARG A 332 -25.22 -4.48 -30.76
N PRO A 333 -26.43 -4.73 -30.22
CA PRO A 333 -26.61 -5.51 -28.99
C PRO A 333 -25.94 -6.89 -29.02
N TRP A 334 -25.96 -7.57 -30.16
CA TRP A 334 -25.32 -8.88 -30.30
C TRP A 334 -23.80 -8.82 -30.31
N HIS A 335 -23.17 -7.69 -30.67
CA HIS A 335 -21.72 -7.53 -30.51
C HIS A 335 -21.35 -7.50 -29.02
N TRP A 336 -22.18 -6.86 -28.19
CA TRP A 336 -22.02 -6.87 -26.73
C TRP A 336 -22.28 -8.24 -26.13
N LEU A 337 -23.31 -8.95 -26.62
CA LEU A 337 -23.56 -10.33 -26.21
C LEU A 337 -22.39 -11.24 -26.58
N ALA A 338 -21.87 -11.15 -27.81
CA ALA A 338 -20.71 -11.92 -28.25
C ALA A 338 -19.45 -11.58 -27.43
N PHE A 339 -19.23 -10.30 -27.12
CA PHE A 339 -18.14 -9.87 -26.26
C PHE A 339 -18.28 -10.46 -24.84
N LEU A 340 -19.46 -10.38 -24.24
CA LEU A 340 -19.75 -10.99 -22.94
C LEU A 340 -19.53 -12.50 -22.98
N MET A 341 -20.05 -13.19 -23.98
CA MET A 341 -19.85 -14.64 -24.15
C MET A 341 -18.38 -14.99 -24.31
N GLY A 342 -17.61 -14.19 -25.06
CA GLY A 342 -16.15 -14.35 -25.18
C GLY A 342 -15.44 -14.20 -23.83
N LEU A 343 -15.83 -13.22 -23.01
CA LEU A 343 -15.31 -13.07 -21.64
C LEU A 343 -15.67 -14.26 -20.75
N LEU A 344 -16.91 -14.76 -20.84
CA LEU A 344 -17.35 -15.92 -20.07
C LEU A 344 -16.60 -17.19 -20.48
N VAL A 345 -16.42 -17.43 -21.77
CA VAL A 345 -15.64 -18.56 -22.28
C VAL A 345 -14.19 -18.44 -21.81
N LEU A 346 -13.58 -17.27 -21.95
CA LEU A 346 -12.23 -17.01 -21.47
C LEU A 346 -12.11 -17.28 -19.96
N ALA A 347 -13.04 -16.78 -19.17
CA ALA A 347 -13.06 -17.00 -17.73
C ALA A 347 -13.13 -18.50 -17.39
N ASN A 348 -14.04 -19.24 -18.02
CA ASN A 348 -14.17 -20.69 -17.78
C ASN A 348 -12.96 -21.49 -18.28
N LEU A 349 -12.36 -21.11 -19.41
CA LEU A 349 -11.11 -21.71 -19.91
C LEU A 349 -9.92 -21.48 -18.97
N VAL A 350 -9.97 -20.46 -18.11
CA VAL A 350 -8.98 -20.26 -17.05
C VAL A 350 -9.38 -21.04 -15.79
N ILE A 351 -10.65 -21.01 -15.38
CA ILE A 351 -11.11 -21.72 -14.17
C ILE A 351 -10.85 -23.22 -14.28
N LEU A 352 -11.20 -23.84 -15.42
CA LEU A 352 -11.18 -25.29 -15.57
C LEU A 352 -9.77 -25.86 -15.41
N PRO A 353 -8.72 -25.43 -16.15
CA PRO A 353 -7.37 -25.96 -15.96
C PRO A 353 -6.82 -25.70 -14.57
N PHE A 354 -7.01 -24.51 -14.00
CA PHE A 354 -6.57 -24.22 -12.64
C PHE A 354 -7.21 -25.15 -11.62
N THR A 355 -8.52 -25.41 -11.78
CA THR A 355 -9.25 -26.33 -10.91
C THR A 355 -8.81 -27.77 -11.14
N PHE A 356 -8.71 -28.23 -12.38
CA PHE A 356 -8.33 -29.60 -12.72
C PHE A 356 -6.90 -29.94 -12.30
N ILE A 357 -5.96 -29.01 -12.45
CA ILE A 357 -4.58 -29.21 -11.99
C ILE A 357 -4.54 -29.25 -10.45
N LEU A 358 -5.31 -28.38 -9.77
CA LEU A 358 -5.42 -28.43 -8.32
C LEU A 358 -6.11 -29.72 -7.82
N LEU A 359 -7.06 -30.27 -8.59
CA LEU A 359 -7.67 -31.59 -8.37
C LEU A 359 -6.66 -32.71 -8.54
N ALA A 360 -5.93 -32.72 -9.66
CA ALA A 360 -4.95 -33.76 -9.95
C ALA A 360 -3.77 -33.77 -8.95
N ALA A 361 -3.41 -32.60 -8.41
CA ALA A 361 -2.39 -32.48 -7.37
C ALA A 361 -2.85 -32.99 -5.98
N ASN A 362 -4.13 -33.34 -5.80
CA ASN A 362 -4.69 -33.94 -4.58
C ASN A 362 -5.61 -35.13 -4.92
N PRO A 363 -5.06 -36.29 -5.28
CA PRO A 363 -5.87 -37.50 -5.26
C PRO A 363 -6.31 -37.75 -3.81
N THR A 364 -7.60 -37.56 -3.54
CA THR A 364 -8.25 -37.88 -2.26
C THR A 364 -8.20 -39.36 -1.97
#